data_AF-A0A0A8WNH7-F1
#
_entry.id   AF-A0A0A8WNH7-F1
#
_cell.length_a   1.000
_cell.length_b   1.000
_cell.length_c   1.000
_cell.angle_alpha   90.00
_cell.angle_beta   90.00
_cell.angle_gamma   90.00
#
_symmetry.space_group_name_H-M   'P 1'
#
loop_
_entity.id
_entity.type
_entity.pdbx_description
1 polymer ?
#
loop_
_entity_poly.entity_id
_entity_poly.type
_entity_poly.pdbx_seq_one_letter_code
_entity_poly.pdbx_strand_id
1 'polypeptide(L)' 'MTLAAVDRLVHHATIFEMNVESYRRRTAQARRTGAGRPAAYTTPKVLETIPDNQDENEVLASDN' A
#
# COMPACT_ATOMS: atom_id res chain seq x y z
N MET A 1 14.75 -22.48 -24.11
CA MET A 1 13.29 -22.64 -24.34
C MET A 1 12.58 -21.37 -24.80
N THR A 2 13.16 -20.18 -24.63
CA THR A 2 12.47 -18.90 -24.88
C THR A 2 12.45 -18.45 -26.35
N LEU A 3 13.47 -18.80 -27.12
CA LEU A 3 13.64 -18.33 -28.51
C LEU A 3 12.50 -18.80 -29.44
N ALA A 4 12.06 -20.05 -29.29
CA ALA A 4 10.93 -20.60 -30.05
C ALA A 4 9.58 -19.95 -29.69
N ALA A 5 9.47 -19.29 -28.54
CA ALA A 5 8.26 -18.54 -28.18
C ALA A 5 8.27 -17.15 -28.83
N VAL A 6 9.42 -16.49 -28.86
CA VAL A 6 9.59 -15.19 -29.54
C VAL A 6 9.33 -15.34 -31.04
N ASP A 7 9.94 -16.34 -31.68
CA ASP A 7 9.76 -16.64 -33.10
C ASP A 7 8.28 -16.82 -33.48
N ARG A 8 7.55 -17.62 -32.71
CA ARG A 8 6.11 -17.82 -32.88
C ARG A 8 5.28 -16.54 -32.67
N LEU A 9 5.68 -15.67 -31.74
CA LEU A 9 4.97 -14.43 -31.44
C LEU A 9 5.15 -13.40 -32.56
N VAL A 10 6.34 -13.29 -33.13
CA VAL A 10 6.65 -12.26 -34.14
C VAL A 10 6.22 -12.65 -35.55
N HIS A 11 6.02 -13.95 -35.83
CA HIS A 11 5.71 -14.44 -37.17
C HIS A 11 4.41 -13.86 -37.77
N HIS A 12 3.40 -13.61 -36.94
CA HIS A 12 2.11 -13.04 -37.37
C HIS A 12 1.67 -11.86 -36.50
N ALA A 13 2.62 -11.09 -35.98
CA ALA A 13 2.32 -9.89 -35.21
C ALA A 13 2.43 -8.63 -36.08
N THR A 14 1.53 -7.69 -35.84
CA THR A 14 1.74 -6.28 -36.19
C THR A 14 2.39 -5.60 -34.99
N ILE A 15 3.63 -5.14 -35.16
CA ILE A 15 4.41 -4.52 -34.09
C ILE A 15 4.12 -3.01 -34.06
N PHE A 16 3.79 -2.48 -32.88
CA PHE A 16 3.59 -1.04 -32.66
C PHE A 16 4.53 -0.53 -31.58
N GLU A 17 5.13 0.63 -31.84
CA GLU A 17 5.90 1.38 -30.86
C GLU A 17 5.05 2.50 -30.27
N MET A 18 4.91 2.54 -28.95
CA MET A 18 4.10 3.53 -28.24
C MET A 18 4.93 4.22 -27.16
N ASN A 19 5.62 5.29 -27.53
CA ASN A 19 6.40 6.13 -26.61
C ASN A 19 5.52 7.20 -25.94
N VAL A 20 4.48 6.76 -25.23
CA VAL A 20 3.50 7.66 -24.60
C VAL A 20 3.56 7.54 -23.08
N GLU A 21 3.33 8.64 -22.35
CA GLU A 21 3.24 8.58 -20.89
C GLU A 21 2.05 7.72 -20.43
N SER A 22 2.27 6.95 -19.36
CA SER A 22 1.25 6.13 -18.71
C SER A 22 -0.03 6.91 -18.39
N TYR A 23 -1.15 6.44 -18.94
CA TYR A 23 -2.48 6.99 -18.64
C TYR A 23 -2.81 6.95 -17.14
N ARG A 24 -2.45 5.87 -16.46
CA ARG A 24 -2.66 5.72 -15.00
C ARG A 24 -1.88 6.77 -14.22
N ARG A 25 -0.65 7.06 -14.64
CA ARG A 25 0.18 8.10 -14.02
C ARG A 25 -0.45 9.49 -14.21
N ARG A 26 -0.86 9.83 -15.43
CA ARG A 26 -1.52 11.11 -15.74
C ARG A 26 -2.82 11.30 -14.94
N THR A 27 -3.65 10.27 -14.85
CA THR A 27 -4.91 10.33 -14.09
C THR A 27 -4.70 10.41 -12.58
N ALA A 28 -3.69 9.74 -12.03
CA ALA A 28 -3.34 9.87 -10.62
C ALA A 28 -2.83 11.28 -10.28
N GLN A 29 -1.99 11.87 -11.15
CA GLN A 29 -1.57 13.27 -11.01
C GLN A 29 -2.76 14.22 -11.11
N ALA A 30 -3.64 14.05 -12.10
CA ALA A 30 -4.86 14.86 -12.23
C ALA A 30 -5.78 14.77 -11.01
N ARG A 31 -5.86 13.60 -10.34
CA ARG A 31 -6.60 13.44 -9.08
C ARG A 31 -5.92 14.11 -7.88
N ARG A 32 -4.59 14.20 -7.87
CA ARG A 32 -3.84 14.92 -6.83
C ARG A 32 -3.92 16.44 -7.01
N THR A 33 -3.96 16.90 -8.27
CA THR A 33 -4.00 18.33 -8.62
C THR A 33 -5.43 18.86 -8.76
N GLY A 34 -6.44 18.01 -9.01
CA GLY A 34 -7.85 18.38 -8.93
C GLY A 34 -8.24 18.75 -7.50
N ALA A 35 -9.20 19.68 -7.34
CA ALA A 35 -9.65 20.21 -6.04
C ALA A 35 -9.75 19.09 -5.00
N GLY A 36 -8.76 19.07 -4.09
CA GLY A 36 -8.50 17.93 -3.22
C GLY A 36 -9.78 17.52 -2.48
N ARG A 37 -9.99 16.20 -2.36
CA ARG A 37 -11.01 15.67 -1.45
C ARG A 37 -10.79 16.34 -0.09
N PRO A 38 -11.77 17.06 0.48
CA PRO A 38 -11.59 17.64 1.80
C PRO A 38 -11.19 16.52 2.76
N ALA A 39 -10.16 16.77 3.56
CA ALA A 39 -9.64 15.81 4.53
C ALA A 39 -10.81 15.36 5.40
N ALA A 40 -11.28 14.13 5.19
CA ALA A 40 -12.58 13.73 5.71
C ALA A 40 -12.59 13.75 7.24
N TYR A 41 -11.52 13.33 7.92
CA TYR A 41 -11.35 13.47 9.37
C TYR A 41 -9.86 13.43 9.72
N THR A 42 -9.35 14.45 10.41
CA THR A 42 -8.14 14.34 11.23
C THR A 42 -8.54 13.62 12.52
N THR A 43 -8.17 12.35 12.68
CA THR A 43 -8.32 11.67 13.97
C THR A 43 -7.23 12.15 14.93
N PRO A 44 -7.56 12.77 16.09
CA PRO A 44 -6.56 12.98 17.13
C PRO A 44 -6.19 11.63 17.75
N LYS A 45 -4.89 11.39 17.94
CA LYS A 45 -4.38 10.27 18.75
C LYS A 45 -4.79 10.51 20.20
N VAL A 46 -5.78 9.77 20.69
CA VAL A 46 -6.03 9.63 22.13
C VAL A 46 -5.78 8.17 22.46
N LEU A 47 -4.53 7.86 22.80
CA LEU A 47 -4.18 6.62 23.50
C LEU A 47 -4.25 6.95 25.00
N GLU A 48 -5.46 7.09 25.53
CA GLU A 48 -5.66 7.24 26.97
C GLU A 48 -5.82 5.86 27.62
N THR A 49 -4.88 5.59 28.53
CA THR A 49 -4.96 4.71 29.70
C THR A 49 -5.33 3.24 29.47
N ILE A 50 -4.30 2.40 29.32
CA ILE A 50 -4.36 0.99 29.71
C ILE A 50 -4.29 0.97 31.25
N PRO A 51 -5.29 0.46 31.99
CA PRO A 51 -5.11 0.18 33.41
C PRO A 51 -4.08 -0.94 33.57
N ASP A 52 -3.03 -0.65 34.33
CA ASP A 52 -1.90 -1.53 34.60
C ASP A 52 -2.35 -2.62 35.59
N ASN A 53 -2.42 -3.88 35.15
CA ASN A 53 -2.78 -5.03 35.98
C ASN A 53 -1.55 -5.55 36.75
N GLN A 54 -0.94 -4.76 37.64
CA GLN A 54 0.23 -5.21 38.42
C GLN A 54 -0.08 -5.81 39.79
N ASP A 55 -1.33 -5.90 40.21
CA ASP A 55 -1.65 -6.29 41.58
C ASP A 55 -1.65 -7.82 41.83
N GLU A 56 -1.29 -8.66 40.84
CA GLU A 56 -1.45 -10.13 40.98
C GLU A 56 -0.14 -10.92 41.14
N ASN A 57 1.04 -10.28 41.23
CA ASN A 57 2.31 -11.01 41.28
C ASN A 57 3.26 -10.69 42.45
N GLU A 58 2.75 -10.19 43.59
CA GLU A 58 3.56 -10.00 44.80
C GLU A 58 3.33 -11.07 45.89
N VAL A 59 2.28 -11.90 45.78
CA VAL A 59 1.90 -12.85 46.86
C VAL A 59 2.54 -14.23 46.72
N LEU A 60 3.32 -14.49 45.67
CA LEU A 60 3.91 -15.81 45.42
C LEU A 60 5.42 -15.91 45.71
N ALA A 61 6.04 -14.84 46.21
CA ALA A 61 7.49 -14.78 46.47
C ALA A 61 7.89 -14.88 47.95
N SER A 62 6.93 -14.96 48.90
CA SER A 62 7.27 -15.04 50.34
C SER A 62 7.38 -16.44 50.92
N ASP A 63 6.92 -17.46 50.19
CA ASP A 63 6.78 -18.82 50.72
C ASP A 63 7.60 -19.84 49.90
N ASN A 64 8.93 -19.67 49.91
CA ASN A 64 9.89 -20.79 49.83
C ASN A 64 11.27 -20.37 50.35
#